data_AF-A0A6I2QX08-F1
#
_entry.id   AF-A0A6I2QX08-F1
#
_cell.length_a   1.000
_cell.length_b   1.000
_cell.length_c   1.000
_cell.angle_alpha   90.00
_cell.angle_beta   90.00
_cell.angle_gamma   90.00
#
_symmetry.space_group_name_H-M   'P 1'
#
loop_
_entity.id
_entity.type
_entity.pdbx_description
1 polymer ?
#
loop_
_entity_poly.entity_id
_entity_poly.type
_entity_poly.pdbx_seq_one_letter_code
_entity_poly.pdbx_strand_id
1 'polypeptide(L)'
;MRMTVSNQLRIENPTADLLEWCKKNLVLANPDYTKKARMNLWLGNTPQKLYLMQWDGDTLVLPYGCFNDVLRLAPFTDVSMTFAPQSKVDFQCNIPLYDYQEKAKDALVESGRGILQSAAGSGKTQIGIALACEIGEKTLWLTHTRDLLLQSKSRAEQYMSSALTGTITEGRVQIGKGITFATVQTMCNLDLNRYRDTWGCVIVDECHRVAGTPTAVTQFSKVLSSLAARHKYGLSATVHRADGMIAATYALLGKIAYQVPDEAVADKIMTVSVLPRPTQIGLSKEFLDTDGTIIYAKLINYLAEDFRRNGQIVGDLMLNAEHYNLVLSDRLAHLEYLMAHLPKHLRDQAVMVDGKMTSKKGKAKREQAIEDMRAGKKHYLFATYALAKEGLDIPRLDRLYLTTPQKDYAIITQSVGRIARTFEGKGEPIAYDYVDNGIQYLVRSYKKRCTSYRKCGCKILE
;
A
#
# COMPACT_ATOMS: atom_id res chain seq x y z
N MET A 1 -21.68 -31.70 5.01
CA MET A 1 -20.36 -31.10 5.30
C MET A 1 -20.35 -30.61 6.74
N ARG A 2 -19.25 -30.81 7.45
CA ARG A 2 -19.00 -30.17 8.75
C ARG A 2 -17.88 -29.15 8.56
N MET A 3 -18.03 -27.97 9.15
CA MET A 3 -17.02 -26.93 9.10
C MET A 3 -16.61 -26.51 10.50
N THR A 4 -15.31 -26.59 10.77
CA THR A 4 -14.70 -25.99 11.96
C THR A 4 -14.00 -24.69 11.58
N VAL A 5 -14.29 -23.62 12.31
CA VAL A 5 -13.84 -22.26 12.03
C VAL A 5 -12.92 -21.78 13.14
N SER A 6 -11.66 -21.51 12.83
CA SER A 6 -10.68 -20.88 13.75
C SER A 6 -9.75 -19.92 12.99
N ASN A 7 -8.44 -20.14 13.04
CA ASN A 7 -7.46 -19.44 12.21
C ASN A 7 -7.63 -19.73 10.71
N GLN A 8 -8.21 -20.89 10.37
CA GLN A 8 -8.57 -21.35 9.03
C GLN A 8 -9.95 -22.02 9.07
N LEU A 9 -10.50 -22.30 7.88
CA LEU A 9 -11.70 -23.12 7.73
C LEU A 9 -11.27 -24.56 7.47
N ARG A 10 -11.75 -25.50 8.28
CA ARG A 10 -11.50 -26.93 8.10
C ARG A 10 -12.83 -27.60 7.76
N ILE A 11 -12.90 -28.20 6.58
CA ILE A 11 -14.14 -28.73 6.01
C ILE A 11 -13.99 -30.22 5.76
N GLU A 12 -14.86 -31.00 6.40
CA GLU A 12 -14.97 -32.44 6.22
C GLU A 12 -16.02 -32.78 5.17
N ASN A 13 -15.68 -33.75 4.32
CA ASN A 13 -16.52 -34.24 3.22
C ASN A 13 -16.98 -33.12 2.26
N PRO A 14 -16.06 -32.35 1.66
CA PRO A 14 -16.40 -31.23 0.78
C PRO A 14 -17.17 -31.70 -0.47
N THR A 15 -18.17 -30.93 -0.89
CA THR A 15 -18.94 -31.22 -2.11
C THR A 15 -18.14 -30.92 -3.38
N ALA A 16 -18.56 -31.50 -4.51
CA ALA A 16 -17.96 -31.22 -5.82
C ALA A 16 -18.02 -29.71 -6.16
N ASP A 17 -19.16 -29.05 -5.89
CA ASP A 17 -19.35 -27.62 -6.12
C ASP A 17 -18.37 -26.76 -5.32
N LEU A 18 -18.13 -27.11 -4.04
CA LEU A 18 -17.15 -26.43 -3.21
C LEU A 18 -15.73 -26.60 -3.77
N LEU A 19 -15.39 -27.81 -4.24
CA LEU A 19 -14.08 -28.08 -4.84
C LEU A 19 -13.90 -27.34 -6.17
N GLU A 20 -14.94 -27.23 -6.99
CA GLU A 20 -14.92 -26.43 -8.22
C GLU A 20 -14.74 -24.95 -7.91
N TRP A 21 -15.49 -24.44 -6.93
CA TRP A 21 -15.33 -23.07 -6.47
C TRP A 21 -13.90 -22.80 -5.96
N CYS A 22 -13.31 -23.73 -5.21
CA CYS A 22 -11.93 -23.61 -4.74
C CYS A 22 -10.93 -23.59 -5.91
N LYS A 23 -11.10 -24.46 -6.92
CA LYS A 23 -10.27 -24.47 -8.13
C LYS A 23 -10.33 -23.14 -8.87
N LYS A 24 -11.51 -22.52 -8.94
CA LYS A 24 -11.72 -21.24 -9.63
C LYS A 24 -11.16 -20.04 -8.87
N ASN A 25 -11.26 -20.03 -7.53
CA ASN A 25 -10.99 -18.83 -6.72
C ASN A 25 -9.68 -18.90 -5.92
N LEU A 26 -9.15 -20.09 -5.63
CA LEU A 26 -8.01 -20.31 -4.73
C LEU A 26 -6.78 -20.87 -5.44
N VAL A 27 -6.83 -21.02 -6.76
CA VAL A 27 -5.70 -21.40 -7.60
C VAL A 27 -5.34 -20.24 -8.52
N LEU A 28 -4.23 -19.58 -8.22
CA LEU A 28 -3.81 -18.36 -8.91
C LEU A 28 -2.63 -18.64 -9.83
N ALA A 29 -2.56 -17.97 -10.98
CA ALA A 29 -1.35 -17.95 -11.79
C ALA A 29 -0.23 -17.23 -11.01
N ASN A 30 0.99 -17.76 -11.01
CA ASN A 30 2.12 -17.11 -10.36
C ASN A 30 2.78 -16.07 -11.30
N PRO A 31 2.65 -14.75 -11.03
CA PRO A 31 3.21 -13.73 -11.91
C PRO A 31 4.74 -13.80 -12.02
N ASP A 32 5.44 -14.29 -10.97
CA ASP A 32 6.90 -14.44 -11.01
C ASP A 32 7.32 -15.54 -11.96
N TYR A 33 6.55 -16.63 -12.04
CA TYR A 33 6.80 -17.68 -13.02
C TYR A 33 6.67 -17.12 -14.44
N THR A 34 5.56 -16.42 -14.72
CA THR A 34 5.31 -15.80 -16.03
C THR A 34 6.41 -14.79 -16.39
N LYS A 35 6.86 -14.00 -15.41
CA LYS A 35 7.94 -13.03 -15.59
C LYS A 35 9.27 -13.72 -15.89
N LYS A 36 9.66 -14.73 -15.12
CA LYS A 36 10.91 -15.47 -15.32
C LYS A 36 10.92 -16.20 -16.65
N ALA A 37 9.81 -16.88 -17.00
CA ALA A 37 9.66 -17.58 -18.27
C ALA A 37 9.81 -16.61 -19.46
N ARG A 38 9.14 -15.45 -19.41
CA ARG A 38 9.27 -14.42 -20.45
C ARG A 38 10.69 -13.85 -20.56
N MET A 39 11.43 -13.83 -19.46
CA MET A 39 12.82 -13.32 -19.42
C MET A 39 13.87 -14.42 -19.68
N ASN A 40 13.46 -15.64 -20.05
CA ASN A 40 14.33 -16.80 -20.18
C ASN A 40 15.23 -17.04 -18.95
N LEU A 41 14.74 -16.68 -17.76
CA LEU A 41 15.43 -16.91 -16.49
C LEU A 41 15.13 -18.32 -15.97
N TRP A 42 16.08 -18.89 -15.23
CA TRP A 42 15.93 -20.20 -14.61
C TRP A 42 14.69 -20.26 -13.71
N LEU A 43 13.81 -21.23 -13.99
CA LEU A 43 12.50 -21.36 -13.34
C LEU A 43 12.59 -22.05 -11.98
N GLY A 44 13.51 -23.01 -11.82
CA GLY A 44 13.83 -23.65 -10.53
C GLY A 44 12.61 -23.98 -9.67
N ASN A 45 12.67 -23.59 -8.40
CA ASN A 45 11.59 -23.78 -7.40
C ASN A 45 10.45 -22.76 -7.50
N THR A 46 10.27 -22.08 -8.66
CA THR A 46 9.18 -21.11 -8.83
C THR A 46 7.95 -21.85 -9.34
N PRO A 47 6.89 -22.06 -8.53
CA PRO A 47 5.74 -22.82 -8.98
C PRO A 47 4.95 -22.01 -10.02
N GLN A 48 4.38 -22.66 -11.03
CA GLN A 48 3.55 -21.99 -12.04
C GLN A 48 2.24 -21.45 -11.48
N LYS A 49 1.71 -22.10 -10.45
CA LYS A 49 0.46 -21.74 -9.77
C LYS A 49 0.69 -21.60 -8.27
N LEU A 50 -0.07 -20.70 -7.64
CA LEU A 50 -0.15 -20.53 -6.21
C LEU A 50 -1.45 -21.14 -5.72
N TYR A 51 -1.36 -22.08 -4.79
CA TYR A 51 -2.51 -22.74 -4.17
C TYR A 51 -2.74 -22.12 -2.79
N LEU A 52 -3.92 -21.54 -2.60
CA LEU A 52 -4.33 -20.94 -1.32
C LEU A 52 -5.11 -21.92 -0.44
N MET A 53 -5.45 -23.10 -0.97
CA MET A 53 -6.09 -24.21 -0.26
C MET A 53 -5.08 -25.33 0.01
N GLN A 54 -5.34 -26.12 1.05
CA GLN A 54 -4.53 -27.26 1.43
C GLN A 54 -5.41 -28.44 1.84
N TRP A 55 -4.82 -29.63 1.88
CA TRP A 55 -5.44 -30.83 2.41
C TRP A 55 -4.68 -31.28 3.65
N ASP A 56 -5.43 -31.63 4.71
CA ASP A 56 -4.91 -32.25 5.93
C ASP A 56 -5.66 -33.57 6.12
N GLY A 57 -5.06 -34.66 5.63
CA GLY A 57 -5.77 -35.92 5.38
C GLY A 57 -6.96 -35.68 4.42
N ASP A 58 -8.15 -36.10 4.85
CA ASP A 58 -9.40 -35.91 4.11
C ASP A 58 -10.11 -34.57 4.39
N THR A 59 -9.46 -33.68 5.15
CA THR A 59 -10.00 -32.37 5.49
C THR A 59 -9.51 -31.30 4.52
N LEU A 60 -10.43 -30.59 3.88
CA LEU A 60 -10.12 -29.42 3.07
C LEU A 60 -9.88 -28.21 3.99
N VAL A 61 -8.70 -27.59 3.86
CA VAL A 61 -8.30 -26.42 4.64
C VAL A 61 -8.30 -25.19 3.75
N LEU A 62 -9.15 -24.22 4.09
CA LEU A 62 -9.30 -22.96 3.36
C LEU A 62 -8.91 -21.75 4.21
N PRO A 63 -8.43 -20.67 3.58
CA PRO A 63 -8.20 -19.39 4.23
C PRO A 63 -9.47 -18.84 4.92
N TYR A 64 -9.28 -18.15 6.04
CA TYR A 64 -10.38 -17.63 6.86
C TYR A 64 -11.32 -16.67 6.11
N GLY A 65 -10.77 -15.80 5.25
CA GLY A 65 -11.54 -14.82 4.47
C GLY A 65 -12.55 -15.45 3.50
N CYS A 66 -12.39 -16.73 3.16
CA CYS A 66 -13.35 -17.47 2.35
C CYS A 66 -14.67 -17.78 3.07
N PHE A 67 -14.79 -17.54 4.38
CA PHE A 67 -15.91 -18.04 5.20
C PHE A 67 -17.28 -17.69 4.64
N ASN A 68 -17.53 -16.42 4.32
CA ASN A 68 -18.84 -15.98 3.84
C ASN A 68 -19.18 -16.56 2.47
N ASP A 69 -18.19 -16.75 1.59
CA ASP A 69 -18.41 -17.36 0.29
C ASP A 69 -18.70 -18.85 0.43
N VAL A 70 -17.90 -19.55 1.24
CA VAL A 70 -18.04 -20.99 1.51
C VAL A 70 -19.39 -21.30 2.17
N LEU A 71 -19.79 -20.50 3.16
CA LEU A 71 -21.06 -20.65 3.88
C LEU A 71 -22.28 -20.54 2.94
N ARG A 72 -22.16 -19.81 1.83
CA ARG A 72 -23.24 -19.64 0.83
C ARG A 72 -23.30 -20.74 -0.23
N LEU A 73 -22.25 -21.56 -0.38
CA LEU A 73 -22.16 -22.53 -1.48
C LEU A 73 -23.04 -23.76 -1.27
N ALA A 74 -23.25 -24.19 -0.01
CA ALA A 74 -24.08 -25.35 0.29
C ALA A 74 -24.43 -25.40 1.78
N PRO A 75 -25.51 -26.11 2.16
CA PRO A 75 -25.88 -26.25 3.56
C PRO A 75 -24.82 -27.04 4.32
N PHE A 76 -24.38 -26.49 5.44
CA PHE A 76 -23.56 -27.18 6.41
C PHE A 76 -24.46 -27.86 7.44
N THR A 77 -24.19 -29.14 7.71
CA THR A 77 -24.91 -29.88 8.76
C THR A 77 -24.46 -29.45 10.15
N ASP A 78 -23.23 -28.97 10.26
CA ASP A 78 -22.66 -28.43 11.49
C ASP A 78 -21.59 -27.37 11.17
N VAL A 79 -21.61 -26.26 11.91
CA VAL A 79 -20.63 -25.19 11.84
C VAL A 79 -20.20 -24.82 13.25
N SER A 80 -19.00 -25.25 13.62
CA SER A 80 -18.42 -24.96 14.94
C SER A 80 -17.40 -23.83 14.86
N MET A 81 -17.47 -22.88 15.79
CA MET A 81 -16.49 -21.79 15.90
C MET A 81 -15.60 -22.03 17.11
N THR A 82 -14.31 -22.26 16.88
CA THR A 82 -13.32 -22.61 17.90
C THR A 82 -12.33 -21.47 18.13
N PHE A 83 -12.85 -20.36 18.65
CA PHE A 83 -12.07 -19.19 19.06
C PHE A 83 -11.91 -19.16 20.57
N ALA A 84 -10.70 -18.85 21.04
CA ALA A 84 -10.47 -18.58 22.45
C ALA A 84 -11.27 -17.35 22.91
N PRO A 85 -11.84 -17.35 24.12
CA PRO A 85 -12.54 -16.19 24.67
C PRO A 85 -11.56 -15.01 24.80
N GLN A 86 -12.00 -13.83 24.38
CA GLN A 86 -11.22 -12.60 24.46
C GLN A 86 -11.70 -11.74 25.61
N SER A 87 -10.75 -11.17 26.36
CA SER A 87 -11.07 -10.17 27.38
C SER A 87 -11.47 -8.86 26.71
N LYS A 88 -12.53 -8.23 27.21
CA LYS A 88 -12.88 -6.86 26.79
C LYS A 88 -11.77 -5.89 27.18
N VAL A 89 -11.44 -4.99 26.26
CA VAL A 89 -10.50 -3.89 26.45
C VAL A 89 -11.31 -2.61 26.54
N ASP A 90 -11.19 -1.90 27.66
CA ASP A 90 -11.64 -0.52 27.76
C ASP A 90 -10.53 0.40 27.24
N PHE A 91 -10.76 1.02 26.08
CA PHE A 91 -9.80 1.93 25.46
C PHE A 91 -9.85 3.36 26.04
N GLN A 92 -10.91 3.69 26.79
CA GLN A 92 -11.11 5.01 27.41
C GLN A 92 -10.91 6.19 26.44
N CYS A 93 -11.32 6.01 25.18
CA CYS A 93 -11.14 7.00 24.14
C CYS A 93 -12.42 7.20 23.33
N ASN A 94 -12.61 8.43 22.85
CA ASN A 94 -13.57 8.73 21.80
C ASN A 94 -12.79 9.17 20.56
N ILE A 95 -12.96 8.47 19.45
CA ILE A 95 -12.26 8.77 18.20
C ILE A 95 -13.20 9.60 17.34
N PRO A 96 -12.91 10.89 17.12
CA PRO A 96 -13.81 11.74 16.35
C PRO A 96 -13.83 11.26 14.90
N LEU A 97 -14.99 10.86 14.39
CA LEU A 97 -15.17 10.42 13.01
C LEU A 97 -16.11 11.37 12.27
N TYR A 98 -15.91 11.49 10.96
CA TYR A 98 -16.89 12.11 10.08
C TYR A 98 -18.05 11.14 9.79
N ASP A 99 -19.20 11.64 9.36
CA ASP A 99 -20.39 10.81 9.10
C ASP A 99 -20.13 9.62 8.16
N TYR A 100 -19.33 9.81 7.10
CA TYR A 100 -18.97 8.71 6.19
C TYR A 100 -18.01 7.70 6.83
N GLN A 101 -17.21 8.13 7.81
CA GLN A 101 -16.29 7.27 8.55
C GLN A 101 -17.04 6.44 9.58
N GLU A 102 -18.05 7.01 10.25
CA GLU A 102 -18.96 6.27 11.12
C GLU A 102 -19.69 5.17 10.33
N LYS A 103 -20.31 5.53 9.19
CA LYS A 103 -20.95 4.55 8.30
C LYS A 103 -20.00 3.43 7.87
N ALA A 104 -18.75 3.77 7.56
CA ALA A 104 -17.74 2.79 7.21
C ALA A 104 -17.36 1.88 8.39
N LYS A 105 -17.20 2.43 9.59
CA LYS A 105 -16.92 1.69 10.82
C LYS A 105 -18.06 0.72 11.13
N ASP A 106 -19.30 1.20 11.14
CA ASP A 106 -20.50 0.40 11.47
C ASP A 106 -20.67 -0.78 10.49
N ALA A 107 -20.49 -0.54 9.19
CA ALA A 107 -20.53 -1.59 8.18
C ALA A 107 -19.44 -2.66 8.39
N LEU A 108 -18.24 -2.28 8.84
CA LEU A 108 -17.17 -3.23 9.16
C LEU A 108 -17.46 -4.03 10.43
N VAL A 109 -18.05 -3.41 11.45
CA VAL A 109 -18.49 -4.10 12.68
C VAL A 109 -19.55 -5.15 12.32
N GLU A 110 -20.58 -4.77 11.57
CA GLU A 110 -21.64 -5.68 11.12
C GLU A 110 -21.09 -6.84 10.28
N SER A 111 -20.15 -6.57 9.38
CA SER A 111 -19.53 -7.60 8.54
C SER A 111 -18.63 -8.56 9.34
N GLY A 112 -18.04 -8.09 10.44
CA GLY A 112 -17.13 -8.84 11.31
C GLY A 112 -15.76 -9.16 10.69
N ARG A 113 -15.59 -9.00 9.37
CA ARG A 113 -14.35 -9.19 8.60
C ARG A 113 -14.46 -8.53 7.23
N GLY A 114 -13.37 -8.50 6.47
CA GLY A 114 -13.37 -8.00 5.10
C GLY A 114 -12.54 -6.74 4.92
N ILE A 115 -12.68 -6.12 3.75
CA ILE A 115 -11.83 -5.01 3.33
C ILE A 115 -12.61 -3.70 3.30
N LEU A 116 -12.07 -2.68 3.95
CA LEU A 116 -12.42 -1.29 3.73
C LEU A 116 -11.66 -0.75 2.53
N GLN A 117 -12.39 -0.40 1.47
CA GLN A 117 -11.85 0.34 0.34
C GLN A 117 -12.13 1.83 0.52
N SER A 118 -11.08 2.65 0.57
CA SER A 118 -11.25 4.09 0.70
C SER A 118 -10.03 4.87 0.23
N ALA A 119 -10.23 5.97 -0.49
CA ALA A 119 -9.18 6.78 -1.10
C ALA A 119 -8.03 7.17 -0.15
N ALA A 120 -6.85 7.48 -0.70
CA ALA A 120 -5.76 8.04 0.12
C ALA A 120 -6.21 9.38 0.74
N GLY A 121 -5.93 9.59 2.03
CA GLY A 121 -6.36 10.81 2.74
C GLY A 121 -7.77 10.77 3.33
N SER A 122 -8.56 9.72 3.07
CA SER A 122 -9.92 9.59 3.62
C SER A 122 -10.00 9.32 5.14
N GLY A 123 -8.86 9.09 5.79
CA GLY A 123 -8.76 8.75 7.21
C GLY A 123 -8.88 7.25 7.53
N LYS A 124 -8.54 6.34 6.59
CA LYS A 124 -8.52 4.87 6.80
C LYS A 124 -7.94 4.42 8.15
N THR A 125 -6.76 4.93 8.51
CA THR A 125 -6.11 4.57 9.77
C THR A 125 -6.98 4.94 10.97
N GLN A 126 -7.66 6.09 10.93
CA GLN A 126 -8.56 6.51 12.01
C GLN A 126 -9.83 5.67 12.08
N ILE A 127 -10.42 5.32 10.92
CA ILE A 127 -11.54 4.37 10.85
C ILE A 127 -11.13 3.03 11.45
N GLY A 128 -9.94 2.52 11.12
CA GLY A 128 -9.45 1.25 11.66
C GLY A 128 -9.21 1.29 13.17
N ILE A 129 -8.68 2.40 13.71
CA ILE A 129 -8.49 2.54 15.17
C ILE A 129 -9.85 2.60 15.87
N ALA A 130 -10.82 3.34 15.31
CA ALA A 130 -12.19 3.38 15.82
C ALA A 130 -12.84 1.99 15.79
N LEU A 131 -12.66 1.25 14.70
CA LEU A 131 -13.11 -0.13 14.60
C LEU A 131 -12.48 -1.03 15.67
N ALA A 132 -11.17 -0.92 15.93
CA ALA A 132 -10.52 -1.68 16.99
C ALA A 132 -11.10 -1.37 18.39
N CYS A 133 -11.42 -0.09 18.63
CA CYS A 133 -12.02 0.34 19.89
C CYS A 133 -13.46 -0.17 20.05
N GLU A 134 -14.25 -0.12 18.97
CA GLU A 134 -15.64 -0.61 18.93
C GLU A 134 -15.73 -2.12 19.11
N ILE A 135 -14.83 -2.88 18.47
CA ILE A 135 -14.74 -4.34 18.69
C ILE A 135 -14.39 -4.66 20.15
N GLY A 136 -13.58 -3.81 20.81
CA GLY A 136 -13.33 -3.95 22.24
C GLY A 136 -12.48 -5.17 22.61
N GLU A 137 -11.75 -5.77 21.67
CA GLU A 137 -10.86 -6.91 21.90
C GLU A 137 -9.40 -6.54 21.61
N LYS A 138 -8.46 -7.34 22.14
CA LYS A 138 -7.03 -7.16 21.81
C LYS A 138 -6.83 -7.22 20.30
N THR A 139 -6.24 -6.16 19.77
CA THR A 139 -6.10 -5.97 18.32
C THR A 139 -4.63 -6.04 17.91
N LEU A 140 -4.34 -6.80 16.86
CA LEU A 140 -3.05 -6.76 16.16
C LEU A 140 -3.18 -5.87 14.92
N TRP A 141 -2.44 -4.76 14.92
CA TRP A 141 -2.33 -3.85 13.79
C TRP A 141 -1.10 -4.18 12.96
N LEU A 142 -1.31 -4.72 11.76
CA LEU A 142 -0.27 -5.15 10.84
C LEU A 142 0.01 -4.09 9.78
N THR A 143 1.28 -3.72 9.63
CA THR A 143 1.76 -2.87 8.54
C THR A 143 2.87 -3.55 7.74
N HIS A 144 3.27 -2.93 6.63
CA HIS A 144 4.35 -3.44 5.77
C HIS A 144 5.72 -2.87 6.12
N THR A 145 5.74 -1.71 6.78
CA THR A 145 6.97 -0.97 7.06
C THR A 145 6.94 -0.43 8.48
N ARG A 146 8.13 -0.25 9.06
CA ARG A 146 8.29 0.32 10.39
C ARG A 146 7.76 1.75 10.47
N ASP A 147 7.89 2.54 9.40
CA ASP A 147 7.41 3.92 9.39
C ASP A 147 5.88 3.97 9.49
N LEU A 148 5.17 3.14 8.70
CA LEU A 148 3.71 3.02 8.78
C LEU A 148 3.25 2.52 10.15
N LEU A 149 4.02 1.59 10.75
CA LEU A 149 3.77 1.10 12.10
C LEU A 149 3.81 2.27 13.10
N LEU A 150 4.89 3.05 13.10
CA LEU A 150 5.07 4.18 14.02
C LEU A 150 4.01 5.27 13.79
N GLN A 151 3.65 5.56 12.54
CA GLN A 151 2.59 6.51 12.21
C GLN A 151 1.22 6.06 12.73
N SER A 152 0.87 4.80 12.50
CA SER A 152 -0.41 4.23 12.97
C SER A 152 -0.47 4.21 14.50
N LYS A 153 0.65 3.85 15.15
CA LYS A 153 0.79 3.87 16.60
C LYS A 153 0.63 5.29 17.15
N SER A 154 1.37 6.26 16.61
CA SER A 154 1.29 7.66 17.03
C SER A 154 -0.12 8.22 16.85
N ARG A 155 -0.81 7.85 15.76
CA ARG A 155 -2.21 8.23 15.54
C ARG A 155 -3.14 7.62 16.58
N ALA A 156 -2.93 6.38 17.01
CA ALA A 156 -3.71 5.79 18.10
C ALA A 156 -3.43 6.48 19.44
N GLU A 157 -2.17 6.75 19.74
CA GLU A 157 -1.73 7.40 20.99
C GLU A 157 -2.18 8.88 21.11
N GLN A 158 -2.70 9.48 20.04
CA GLN A 158 -3.40 10.76 20.11
C GLN A 158 -4.76 10.66 20.83
N TYR A 159 -5.37 9.48 20.83
CA TYR A 159 -6.71 9.27 21.37
C TYR A 159 -6.73 8.37 22.61
N MET A 160 -5.75 7.46 22.73
CA MET A 160 -5.69 6.48 23.82
C MET A 160 -4.32 6.51 24.53
N SER A 161 -4.28 6.02 25.76
CA SER A 161 -3.04 5.93 26.53
C SER A 161 -1.98 5.06 25.84
N SER A 162 -0.72 5.50 25.85
CA SER A 162 0.42 4.70 25.38
C SER A 162 0.58 3.38 26.15
N ALA A 163 0.02 3.26 27.35
CA ALA A 163 0.00 2.03 28.13
C ALA A 163 -0.91 0.93 27.53
N LEU A 164 -1.84 1.30 26.66
CA LEU A 164 -2.69 0.37 25.91
C LEU A 164 -2.00 -0.15 24.65
N THR A 165 -0.96 0.54 24.17
CA THR A 165 -0.29 0.18 22.93
C THR A 165 0.97 -0.66 23.18
N GLY A 166 1.28 -1.53 22.22
CA GLY A 166 2.49 -2.33 22.20
C GLY A 166 3.11 -2.36 20.81
N THR A 167 4.34 -2.85 20.72
CA THR A 167 5.03 -3.00 19.43
C THR A 167 5.73 -4.33 19.33
N ILE A 168 5.68 -4.95 18.15
CA ILE A 168 6.51 -6.10 17.80
C ILE A 168 7.44 -5.66 16.67
N THR A 169 8.71 -5.45 17.03
CA THR A 169 9.78 -5.03 16.11
C THR A 169 11.03 -5.85 16.38
N GLU A 170 12.00 -5.83 15.46
CA GLU A 170 13.27 -6.57 15.52
C GLU A 170 13.83 -6.71 16.96
N GLY A 171 13.72 -7.92 17.52
CA GLY A 171 14.27 -8.30 18.82
C GLY A 171 13.43 -7.99 20.06
N ARG A 172 12.27 -7.32 19.93
CA ARG A 172 11.42 -6.97 21.07
C ARG A 172 9.94 -7.22 20.77
N VAL A 173 9.35 -8.14 21.54
CA VAL A 173 7.90 -8.42 21.54
C VAL A 173 7.29 -7.74 22.76
N GLN A 174 6.50 -6.69 22.53
CA GLN A 174 5.71 -6.05 23.57
C GLN A 174 4.25 -6.07 23.15
N ILE A 175 3.48 -6.98 23.74
CA ILE A 175 2.04 -7.09 23.49
C ILE A 175 1.34 -5.94 24.20
N GLY A 176 0.58 -5.13 23.45
CA GLY A 176 -0.25 -4.07 24.00
C GLY A 176 -1.43 -4.64 24.76
N LYS A 177 -1.91 -3.91 25.78
CA LYS A 177 -3.14 -4.29 26.50
C LYS A 177 -4.38 -4.12 25.61
N GLY A 178 -4.34 -3.17 24.68
CA GLY A 178 -5.36 -2.93 23.66
C GLY A 178 -4.87 -3.22 22.24
N ILE A 179 -3.96 -2.41 21.70
CA ILE A 179 -3.46 -2.55 20.31
C ILE A 179 -1.97 -2.89 20.29
N THR A 180 -1.59 -3.94 19.57
CA THR A 180 -0.20 -4.26 19.25
C THR A 180 0.10 -3.89 17.81
N PHE A 181 1.09 -3.01 17.58
CA PHE A 181 1.53 -2.62 16.25
C PHE A 181 2.73 -3.45 15.80
N ALA A 182 2.65 -4.09 14.63
CA ALA A 182 3.70 -4.99 14.14
C ALA A 182 3.85 -4.90 12.62
N THR A 183 5.05 -5.22 12.13
CA THR A 183 5.22 -5.46 10.69
C THR A 183 4.99 -6.93 10.38
N VAL A 184 4.41 -7.22 9.21
CA VAL A 184 4.19 -8.62 8.78
C VAL A 184 5.50 -9.39 8.67
N GLN A 185 6.55 -8.75 8.17
CA GLN A 185 7.88 -9.36 8.08
C GLN A 185 8.40 -9.79 9.45
N THR A 186 8.28 -8.94 10.49
CA THR A 186 8.69 -9.30 11.84
C THR A 186 7.84 -10.46 12.38
N MET A 187 6.52 -10.42 12.17
CA MET A 187 5.62 -11.49 12.61
C MET A 187 5.96 -12.84 11.96
N CYS A 188 6.31 -12.87 10.68
CA CYS A 188 6.69 -14.12 9.98
C CYS A 188 7.89 -14.84 10.59
N ASN A 189 8.77 -14.11 11.27
CA ASN A 189 9.99 -14.65 11.88
C ASN A 189 9.77 -15.13 13.32
N LEU A 190 8.59 -14.91 13.89
CA LEU A 190 8.22 -15.41 15.21
C LEU A 190 7.66 -16.83 15.13
N ASP A 191 7.71 -17.51 16.27
CA ASP A 191 6.88 -18.69 16.50
C ASP A 191 5.43 -18.25 16.76
N LEU A 192 4.64 -18.23 15.68
CA LEU A 192 3.26 -17.74 15.69
C LEU A 192 2.31 -18.61 16.53
N ASN A 193 2.65 -19.88 16.77
CA ASN A 193 1.81 -20.77 17.58
C ASN A 193 1.69 -20.27 19.02
N ARG A 194 2.75 -19.63 19.55
CA ARG A 194 2.74 -19.01 20.89
C ARG A 194 1.75 -17.85 21.02
N TYR A 195 1.36 -17.26 19.90
CA TYR A 195 0.47 -16.09 19.85
C TYR A 195 -0.87 -16.37 19.16
N ARG A 196 -1.15 -17.64 18.85
CA ARG A 196 -2.32 -18.09 18.08
C ARG A 196 -3.62 -17.43 18.56
N ASP A 197 -3.83 -17.43 19.87
CA ASP A 197 -5.07 -17.01 20.53
C ASP A 197 -4.96 -15.63 21.24
N THR A 198 -3.88 -14.89 20.97
CA THR A 198 -3.55 -13.63 21.69
C THR A 198 -4.46 -12.46 21.32
N TRP A 199 -4.95 -12.43 20.08
CA TRP A 199 -5.73 -11.30 19.54
C TRP A 199 -7.08 -11.79 19.01
N GLY A 200 -8.12 -11.07 19.38
CA GLY A 200 -9.47 -11.24 18.85
C GLY A 200 -9.68 -10.55 17.50
N CYS A 201 -8.92 -9.48 17.26
CA CYS A 201 -8.97 -8.68 16.04
C CYS A 201 -7.59 -8.55 15.37
N VAL A 202 -7.56 -8.65 14.04
CA VAL A 202 -6.40 -8.33 13.22
C VAL A 202 -6.82 -7.28 12.18
N ILE A 203 -6.11 -6.17 12.13
CA ILE A 203 -6.29 -5.12 11.12
C ILE A 203 -5.02 -5.02 10.29
N VAL A 204 -5.13 -5.18 8.97
CA VAL A 204 -4.01 -5.07 8.04
C VAL A 204 -4.09 -3.76 7.28
N ASP A 205 -3.15 -2.86 7.54
CA ASP A 205 -3.04 -1.62 6.79
C ASP A 205 -2.34 -1.84 5.43
N GLU A 206 -2.75 -1.06 4.43
CA GLU A 206 -2.38 -1.21 3.02
C GLU A 206 -2.44 -2.66 2.53
N CYS A 207 -3.54 -3.36 2.81
CA CYS A 207 -3.67 -4.80 2.57
C CYS A 207 -3.52 -5.19 1.08
N HIS A 208 -3.63 -4.25 0.13
CA HIS A 208 -3.32 -4.51 -1.28
C HIS A 208 -1.88 -4.97 -1.54
N ARG A 209 -0.95 -4.68 -0.62
CA ARG A 209 0.45 -5.15 -0.67
C ARG A 209 0.62 -6.62 -0.28
N VAL A 210 -0.38 -7.25 0.35
CA VAL A 210 -0.45 -8.72 0.59
C VAL A 210 -0.14 -9.49 -0.70
N ALA A 211 -0.64 -8.97 -1.81
CA ALA A 211 -0.53 -9.53 -3.15
C ALA A 211 0.73 -9.08 -3.92
N GLY A 212 1.63 -8.29 -3.31
CA GLY A 212 2.73 -7.56 -3.97
C GLY A 212 3.71 -8.44 -4.75
N THR A 213 4.08 -9.57 -4.16
CA THR A 213 4.96 -10.59 -4.72
C THR A 213 4.52 -11.95 -4.16
N PRO A 214 4.90 -13.09 -4.77
CA PRO A 214 4.67 -14.40 -4.17
C PRO A 214 5.22 -14.54 -2.76
N THR A 215 6.40 -13.97 -2.50
CA THR A 215 6.99 -13.93 -1.14
C THR A 215 6.09 -13.19 -0.16
N ALA A 216 5.55 -12.04 -0.55
CA ALA A 216 4.60 -11.30 0.29
C ALA A 216 3.35 -12.13 0.56
N VAL A 217 2.78 -12.78 -0.45
CA VAL A 217 1.62 -13.66 -0.28
C VAL A 217 1.91 -14.79 0.69
N THR A 218 3.07 -15.45 0.59
CA THR A 218 3.47 -16.51 1.52
C THR A 218 3.63 -15.99 2.94
N GLN A 219 4.29 -14.84 3.12
CA GLN A 219 4.48 -14.20 4.42
C GLN A 219 3.14 -13.84 5.08
N PHE A 220 2.28 -13.16 4.35
CA PHE A 220 0.94 -12.76 4.81
C PHE A 220 0.06 -13.97 5.10
N SER A 221 0.05 -14.96 4.21
CA SER A 221 -0.71 -16.19 4.40
C SER A 221 -0.25 -16.92 5.66
N LYS A 222 1.07 -17.02 5.90
CA LYS A 222 1.64 -17.60 7.12
C LYS A 222 1.11 -16.88 8.37
N VAL A 223 1.20 -15.55 8.42
CA VAL A 223 0.77 -14.79 9.62
C VAL A 223 -0.74 -14.91 9.83
N LEU A 224 -1.54 -14.58 8.81
CA LEU A 224 -3.00 -14.54 8.95
C LEU A 224 -3.62 -15.93 9.15
N SER A 225 -3.02 -16.98 8.58
CA SER A 225 -3.50 -18.35 8.76
C SER A 225 -3.05 -18.98 10.08
N SER A 226 -2.07 -18.42 10.80
CA SER A 226 -1.68 -18.92 12.13
C SER A 226 -2.44 -18.29 13.28
N LEU A 227 -3.03 -17.10 13.09
CA LEU A 227 -3.72 -16.36 14.16
C LEU A 227 -5.23 -16.65 14.14
N ALA A 228 -5.75 -17.12 15.28
CA ALA A 228 -7.15 -17.45 15.50
C ALA A 228 -7.95 -16.23 15.98
N ALA A 229 -7.90 -15.15 15.19
CA ALA A 229 -8.69 -13.95 15.42
C ALA A 229 -10.07 -14.08 14.76
N ARG A 230 -11.13 -13.77 15.51
CA ARG A 230 -12.53 -13.75 15.02
C ARG A 230 -12.74 -12.62 14.02
N HIS A 231 -12.05 -11.49 14.22
CA HIS A 231 -12.16 -10.31 13.38
C HIS A 231 -10.90 -10.14 12.54
N LYS A 232 -11.03 -10.09 11.22
CA LYS A 232 -9.89 -9.87 10.29
C LYS A 232 -10.28 -8.83 9.25
N TYR A 233 -9.62 -7.68 9.30
CA TYR A 233 -9.91 -6.54 8.43
C TYR A 233 -8.71 -6.15 7.59
N GLY A 234 -8.98 -5.67 6.38
CA GLY A 234 -8.00 -5.01 5.53
C GLY A 234 -8.36 -3.55 5.26
N LEU A 235 -7.39 -2.65 5.33
CA LEU A 235 -7.56 -1.26 4.93
C LEU A 235 -6.78 -1.04 3.64
N SER A 236 -7.43 -0.51 2.59
CA SER A 236 -6.73 -0.21 1.34
C SER A 236 -7.33 0.94 0.57
N ALA A 237 -6.48 1.70 -0.12
CA ALA A 237 -6.92 2.66 -1.13
C ALA A 237 -7.35 2.01 -2.45
N THR A 238 -6.79 0.85 -2.77
CA THR A 238 -7.00 0.21 -4.08
C THR A 238 -7.16 -1.30 -3.90
N VAL A 239 -8.20 -1.87 -4.50
CA VAL A 239 -8.38 -3.32 -4.62
C VAL A 239 -8.21 -3.80 -6.06
N HIS A 240 -8.05 -2.89 -7.02
CA HIS A 240 -7.77 -3.26 -8.41
C HIS A 240 -6.28 -3.50 -8.63
N ARG A 241 -5.92 -4.72 -9.03
CA ARG A 241 -4.57 -5.07 -9.49
C ARG A 241 -4.62 -5.75 -10.85
N ALA A 242 -3.70 -5.37 -11.73
CA ALA A 242 -3.59 -5.92 -13.08
C ALA A 242 -3.06 -7.36 -13.12
N ASP A 243 -2.50 -7.86 -12.02
CA ASP A 243 -1.89 -9.19 -11.92
C ASP A 243 -2.81 -10.27 -11.31
N GLY A 244 -4.07 -9.94 -11.00
CA GLY A 244 -5.04 -10.90 -10.45
C GLY A 244 -4.79 -11.33 -9.01
N MET A 245 -3.69 -10.88 -8.38
CA MET A 245 -3.26 -11.34 -7.06
C MET A 245 -4.13 -10.79 -5.91
N ILE A 246 -5.06 -9.88 -6.19
CA ILE A 246 -6.06 -9.43 -5.21
C ILE A 246 -6.89 -10.59 -4.66
N ALA A 247 -7.10 -11.66 -5.45
CA ALA A 247 -7.80 -12.86 -5.01
C ALA A 247 -7.17 -13.48 -3.74
N ALA A 248 -5.84 -13.41 -3.60
CA ALA A 248 -5.15 -13.85 -2.38
C ALA A 248 -5.50 -12.98 -1.16
N THR A 249 -5.67 -11.68 -1.37
CA THR A 249 -6.09 -10.75 -0.29
C THR A 249 -7.52 -11.06 0.14
N TYR A 250 -8.42 -11.29 -0.81
CA TYR A 250 -9.80 -11.67 -0.52
C TYR A 250 -9.91 -13.03 0.18
N ALA A 251 -9.10 -14.01 -0.21
CA ALA A 251 -9.08 -15.30 0.46
C ALA A 251 -8.66 -15.17 1.94
N LEU A 252 -7.69 -14.29 2.25
CA LEU A 252 -7.18 -14.16 3.62
C LEU A 252 -8.03 -13.28 4.54
N LEU A 253 -8.55 -12.16 4.02
CA LEU A 253 -9.25 -11.14 4.82
C LEU A 253 -10.76 -11.08 4.57
N GLY A 254 -11.23 -11.60 3.44
CA GLY A 254 -12.60 -11.46 2.96
C GLY A 254 -12.70 -10.43 1.82
N LYS A 255 -13.87 -10.41 1.18
CA LYS A 255 -14.21 -9.44 0.13
C LYS A 255 -14.35 -8.02 0.70
N ILE A 256 -14.58 -7.05 -0.18
CA ILE A 256 -14.88 -5.67 0.22
C ILE A 256 -16.14 -5.69 1.09
N ALA A 257 -16.01 -5.26 2.33
CA ALA A 257 -17.11 -5.11 3.27
C ALA A 257 -17.77 -3.73 3.12
N TYR A 258 -16.96 -2.70 2.86
CA TYR A 258 -17.44 -1.36 2.61
C TYR A 258 -16.51 -0.60 1.67
N GLN A 259 -17.09 0.17 0.75
CA GLN A 259 -16.38 1.13 -0.08
C GLN A 259 -16.88 2.53 0.28
N VAL A 260 -15.96 3.40 0.73
CA VAL A 260 -16.29 4.81 0.96
C VAL A 260 -16.58 5.46 -0.40
N PRO A 261 -17.76 6.09 -0.58
CA PRO A 261 -18.07 6.81 -1.81
C PRO A 261 -17.06 7.92 -2.08
N ASP A 262 -16.66 8.10 -3.33
CA ASP A 262 -15.67 9.12 -3.70
C ASP A 262 -16.19 10.54 -3.42
N GLU A 263 -17.50 10.76 -3.52
CA GLU A 263 -18.17 12.03 -3.21
C GLU A 263 -18.02 12.42 -1.72
N ALA A 264 -17.97 11.43 -0.82
CA ALA A 264 -17.87 11.67 0.61
C ALA A 264 -16.51 12.23 1.05
N VAL A 265 -15.50 12.16 0.18
CA VAL A 265 -14.15 12.69 0.40
C VAL A 265 -13.79 13.84 -0.54
N ALA A 266 -14.70 14.23 -1.45
CA ALA A 266 -14.46 15.28 -2.44
C ALA A 266 -14.07 16.62 -1.80
N ASP A 267 -14.76 17.04 -0.74
CA ASP A 267 -14.48 18.32 -0.05
C ASP A 267 -13.11 18.36 0.66
N LYS A 268 -12.44 17.22 0.80
CA LYS A 268 -11.13 17.09 1.46
C LYS A 268 -9.98 16.85 0.49
N ILE A 269 -10.30 16.62 -0.78
CA ILE A 269 -9.34 16.30 -1.83
C ILE A 269 -9.50 17.35 -2.93
N MET A 270 -8.44 18.13 -3.13
CA MET A 270 -8.34 19.05 -4.26
C MET A 270 -8.16 18.26 -5.55
N THR A 271 -8.88 18.66 -6.60
CA THR A 271 -8.66 18.16 -7.96
C THR A 271 -7.23 18.49 -8.40
N VAL A 272 -6.47 17.46 -8.77
CA VAL A 272 -5.10 17.62 -9.26
C VAL A 272 -5.12 17.86 -10.77
N SER A 273 -4.46 18.94 -11.19
CA SER A 273 -4.20 19.23 -12.60
C SER A 273 -2.91 18.52 -13.04
N VAL A 274 -2.95 17.76 -14.13
CA VAL A 274 -1.78 17.07 -14.69
C VAL A 274 -1.30 17.88 -15.88
N LEU A 275 -0.06 18.38 -15.80
CA LEU A 275 0.60 19.12 -16.86
C LEU A 275 1.61 18.20 -17.60
N PRO A 276 1.34 17.79 -18.84
CA PRO A 276 2.28 17.02 -19.64
C PRO A 276 3.44 17.91 -20.08
N ARG A 277 4.68 17.44 -19.92
CA ARG A 277 5.90 18.15 -20.31
C ARG A 277 6.65 17.34 -21.38
N PRO A 278 6.44 17.61 -22.69
CA PRO A 278 7.17 16.88 -23.73
C PRO A 278 8.66 17.23 -23.68
N THR A 279 9.52 16.21 -23.69
CA THR A 279 11.00 16.37 -23.56
C THR A 279 11.74 16.26 -24.89
N GLN A 280 11.05 15.93 -25.98
CA GLN A 280 11.59 15.71 -27.34
C GLN A 280 12.70 14.66 -27.43
N ILE A 281 12.86 13.83 -26.41
CA ILE A 281 13.83 12.73 -26.42
C ILE A 281 13.38 11.64 -27.41
N GLY A 282 14.27 11.32 -28.34
CA GLY A 282 14.09 10.28 -29.35
C GLY A 282 14.68 8.93 -28.98
N LEU A 283 14.51 7.95 -29.87
CA LEU A 283 15.12 6.63 -29.73
C LEU A 283 16.64 6.70 -29.92
N SER A 284 17.43 6.08 -29.04
CA SER A 284 18.90 5.97 -29.14
C SER A 284 19.33 4.51 -29.06
N LYS A 285 20.40 4.16 -29.79
CA LYS A 285 21.01 2.81 -29.76
C LYS A 285 21.58 2.44 -28.39
N GLU A 286 21.87 3.42 -27.53
CA GLU A 286 22.51 3.21 -26.22
C GLU A 286 21.66 2.37 -25.25
N PHE A 287 20.34 2.42 -25.40
CA PHE A 287 19.41 1.66 -24.58
C PHE A 287 18.67 0.55 -25.33
N LEU A 288 19.12 0.21 -26.54
CA LEU A 288 18.60 -0.91 -27.31
C LEU A 288 19.51 -2.12 -27.18
N ASP A 289 18.90 -3.29 -27.26
CA ASP A 289 19.60 -4.55 -27.49
C ASP A 289 19.87 -4.75 -29.00
N THR A 290 20.62 -5.77 -29.37
CA THR A 290 21.00 -6.04 -30.76
C THR A 290 19.82 -6.28 -31.69
N ASP A 291 18.69 -6.75 -31.15
CA ASP A 291 17.43 -6.99 -31.88
C ASP A 291 16.50 -5.75 -31.91
N GLY A 292 16.93 -4.61 -31.34
CA GLY A 292 16.13 -3.39 -31.24
C GLY A 292 15.19 -3.35 -30.03
N THR A 293 15.24 -4.34 -29.13
CA THR A 293 14.45 -4.34 -27.89
C THR A 293 14.95 -3.28 -26.90
N ILE A 294 14.04 -2.52 -26.30
CA ILE A 294 14.39 -1.50 -25.29
C ILE A 294 14.82 -2.18 -23.99
N ILE A 295 16.06 -1.93 -23.59
CA ILE A 295 16.60 -2.30 -22.28
C ILE A 295 16.20 -1.20 -21.29
N TYR A 296 15.10 -1.42 -20.57
CA TYR A 296 14.47 -0.41 -19.70
C TYR A 296 15.45 0.21 -18.69
N ALA A 297 16.33 -0.59 -18.08
CA ALA A 297 17.30 -0.06 -17.11
C ALA A 297 18.28 0.94 -17.72
N LYS A 298 18.72 0.70 -18.97
CA LYS A 298 19.57 1.62 -19.73
C LYS A 298 18.79 2.85 -20.17
N LEU A 299 17.54 2.68 -20.62
CA LEU A 299 16.66 3.80 -20.98
C LEU A 299 16.48 4.76 -19.81
N ILE A 300 16.21 4.25 -18.60
CA ILE A 300 16.06 5.12 -17.42
C ILE A 300 17.36 5.87 -17.09
N ASN A 301 18.53 5.25 -17.26
CA ASN A 301 19.81 5.94 -17.05
C ASN A 301 20.02 7.03 -18.10
N TYR A 302 19.78 6.70 -19.38
CA TYR A 302 19.87 7.65 -20.49
C TYR A 302 18.99 8.88 -20.25
N LEU A 303 17.73 8.70 -19.84
CA LEU A 303 16.82 9.80 -19.53
C LEU A 303 17.25 10.61 -18.29
N ALA A 304 17.89 9.97 -17.31
CA ALA A 304 18.38 10.61 -16.09
C ALA A 304 19.66 11.42 -16.31
N GLU A 305 20.43 11.10 -17.35
CA GLU A 305 21.70 11.73 -17.70
C GLU A 305 21.54 12.78 -18.81
N ASP A 306 20.38 12.84 -19.48
CA ASP A 306 20.12 13.80 -20.55
C ASP A 306 20.06 15.25 -20.04
N PHE A 307 21.01 16.06 -20.48
CA PHE A 307 21.17 17.45 -20.05
C PHE A 307 19.98 18.34 -20.42
N ARG A 308 19.38 18.17 -21.61
CA ARG A 308 18.29 19.03 -22.08
C ARG A 308 17.01 18.76 -21.29
N ARG A 309 16.70 17.49 -21.10
CA ARG A 309 15.58 17.00 -20.29
C ARG A 309 15.73 17.46 -18.84
N ASN A 310 16.91 17.30 -18.24
CA ASN A 310 17.14 17.73 -16.87
C ASN A 310 17.09 19.26 -16.74
N GLY A 311 17.55 20.00 -17.74
CA GLY A 311 17.40 21.46 -17.81
C GLY A 311 15.93 21.90 -17.79
N GLN A 312 15.05 21.21 -18.53
CA GLN A 312 13.62 21.46 -18.49
C GLN A 312 13.03 21.19 -17.10
N ILE A 313 13.41 20.07 -16.46
CA ILE A 313 12.96 19.73 -15.11
C ILE A 313 13.40 20.80 -14.09
N VAL A 314 14.67 21.17 -14.10
CA VAL A 314 15.22 22.20 -13.19
C VAL A 314 14.55 23.56 -13.44
N GLY A 315 14.30 23.92 -14.70
CA GLY A 315 13.56 25.14 -15.04
C GLY A 315 12.15 25.15 -14.45
N ASP A 316 11.41 24.04 -14.56
CA ASP A 316 10.08 23.92 -13.95
C ASP A 316 10.14 23.98 -12.41
N LEU A 317 11.19 23.41 -11.78
CA LEU A 317 11.41 23.52 -10.34
C LEU A 317 11.70 24.96 -9.89
N MET A 318 12.47 25.71 -10.67
CA MET A 318 12.79 27.11 -10.39
C MET A 318 11.57 28.02 -10.52
N LEU A 319 10.71 27.78 -11.52
CA LEU A 319 9.45 28.52 -11.68
C LEU A 319 8.47 28.30 -10.52
N ASN A 320 8.65 27.22 -9.75
CA ASN A 320 7.79 26.84 -8.63
C ASN A 320 8.50 27.00 -7.27
N ALA A 321 9.40 27.98 -7.15
CA ALA A 321 10.16 28.25 -5.92
C ALA A 321 9.30 28.57 -4.69
N GLU A 322 8.18 29.27 -4.88
CA GLU A 322 7.24 29.62 -3.81
C GLU A 322 6.27 28.47 -3.44
N HIS A 323 6.32 27.36 -4.17
CA HIS A 323 5.48 26.19 -3.95
C HIS A 323 6.18 25.09 -3.14
N TYR A 324 5.40 24.07 -2.74
CA TYR A 324 5.91 22.92 -2.00
C TYR A 324 5.99 21.70 -2.91
N ASN A 325 7.21 21.37 -3.28
CA ASN A 325 7.56 20.51 -4.40
C ASN A 325 7.96 19.10 -3.94
N LEU A 326 7.29 18.09 -4.50
CA LEU A 326 7.65 16.68 -4.38
C LEU A 326 8.26 16.18 -5.70
N VAL A 327 9.56 15.87 -5.69
CA VAL A 327 10.32 15.43 -6.87
C VAL A 327 10.59 13.94 -6.79
N LEU A 328 10.03 13.16 -7.73
CA LEU A 328 10.10 11.70 -7.72
C LEU A 328 10.91 11.13 -8.88
N SER A 329 11.84 10.24 -8.57
CA SER A 329 12.61 9.48 -9.56
C SER A 329 12.85 8.03 -9.14
N ASP A 330 13.10 7.14 -10.09
CA ASP A 330 13.60 5.78 -9.81
C ASP A 330 15.09 5.75 -9.46
N ARG A 331 15.85 6.82 -9.75
CA ARG A 331 17.31 6.87 -9.60
C ARG A 331 17.72 7.93 -8.57
N LEU A 332 18.44 7.50 -7.53
CA LEU A 332 18.99 8.44 -6.54
C LEU A 332 19.98 9.43 -7.17
N ALA A 333 20.87 8.95 -8.05
CA ALA A 333 21.83 9.79 -8.76
C ALA A 333 21.16 10.90 -9.59
N HIS A 334 19.97 10.63 -10.14
CA HIS A 334 19.19 11.65 -10.86
C HIS A 334 18.64 12.71 -9.91
N LEU A 335 18.11 12.31 -8.74
CA LEU A 335 17.66 13.25 -7.72
C LEU A 335 18.81 14.13 -7.20
N GLU A 336 19.98 13.52 -6.96
CA GLU A 336 21.20 14.22 -6.59
C GLU A 336 21.62 15.23 -7.66
N TYR A 337 21.59 14.82 -8.93
CA TYR A 337 21.87 15.71 -10.06
C TYR A 337 20.91 16.91 -10.08
N LEU A 338 19.59 16.67 -10.06
CA LEU A 338 18.59 17.74 -10.10
C LEU A 338 18.72 18.70 -8.91
N MET A 339 18.92 18.18 -7.70
CA MET A 339 19.12 18.99 -6.49
C MET A 339 20.42 19.80 -6.55
N ALA A 340 21.51 19.23 -7.08
CA ALA A 340 22.79 19.91 -7.21
C ALA A 340 22.74 21.09 -8.20
N HIS A 341 21.92 20.98 -9.25
CA HIS A 341 21.75 21.99 -10.29
C HIS A 341 20.72 23.08 -9.94
N LEU A 342 20.05 22.99 -8.78
CA LEU A 342 19.29 24.12 -8.26
C LEU A 342 20.24 25.28 -7.85
N PRO A 343 19.84 26.54 -8.07
CA PRO A 343 20.50 27.70 -7.49
C PRO A 343 20.69 27.53 -5.97
N LYS A 344 21.81 28.04 -5.43
CA LYS A 344 22.17 27.85 -4.02
C LYS A 344 21.03 28.17 -3.04
N HIS A 345 20.34 29.29 -3.22
CA HIS A 345 19.24 29.71 -2.34
C HIS A 345 18.01 28.77 -2.39
N LEU A 346 17.76 28.08 -3.50
CA LEU A 346 16.70 27.07 -3.60
C LEU A 346 17.18 25.70 -3.09
N ARG A 347 18.44 25.37 -3.37
CA ARG A 347 19.07 24.15 -2.85
C ARG A 347 19.13 24.15 -1.33
N ASP A 348 19.34 25.30 -0.70
CA ASP A 348 19.29 25.46 0.76
C ASP A 348 17.87 25.24 1.31
N GLN A 349 16.83 25.32 0.48
CA GLN A 349 15.44 24.99 0.81
C GLN A 349 15.06 23.55 0.40
N ALA A 350 16.00 22.77 -0.11
CA ALA A 350 15.78 21.40 -0.53
C ALA A 350 16.24 20.39 0.54
N VAL A 351 15.54 19.26 0.58
CA VAL A 351 15.90 18.07 1.34
C VAL A 351 15.72 16.84 0.47
N MET A 352 16.51 15.80 0.75
CA MET A 352 16.42 14.52 0.05
C MET A 352 16.23 13.39 1.05
N VAL A 353 15.34 12.46 0.72
CA VAL A 353 15.11 11.23 1.48
C VAL A 353 15.60 10.05 0.66
N ASP A 354 16.63 9.37 1.18
CA ASP A 354 17.23 8.18 0.58
C ASP A 354 16.84 6.91 1.37
N GLY A 355 16.57 5.83 0.63
CA GLY A 355 16.22 4.52 1.18
C GLY A 355 17.39 3.81 1.83
N LYS A 356 18.63 4.26 1.60
CA LYS A 356 19.82 3.79 2.33
C LYS A 356 19.97 4.43 3.71
N MET A 357 19.10 5.37 4.10
CA MET A 357 19.10 6.02 5.42
C MET A 357 18.52 5.10 6.52
N THR A 358 18.92 3.83 6.55
CA THR A 358 18.38 2.80 7.46
C THR A 358 19.06 2.80 8.84
N SER A 359 20.24 3.43 8.96
CA SER A 359 20.94 3.61 10.24
C SER A 359 20.13 4.51 11.19
N LYS A 360 20.36 4.40 12.50
CA LYS A 360 19.68 5.26 13.51
C LYS A 360 19.82 6.76 13.18
N LYS A 361 21.01 7.17 12.72
CA LYS A 361 21.30 8.53 12.28
C LYS A 361 20.59 8.88 10.96
N GLY A 362 20.51 7.94 10.03
CA GLY A 362 19.78 8.10 8.77
C GLY A 362 18.27 8.28 8.99
N LYS A 363 17.67 7.46 9.86
CA LYS A 363 16.24 7.54 10.20
C LYS A 363 15.90 8.90 10.83
N ALA A 364 16.69 9.34 11.81
CA ALA A 364 16.51 10.66 12.42
C ALA A 364 16.60 11.81 11.40
N LYS A 365 17.55 11.74 10.45
CA LYS A 365 17.65 12.71 9.36
C LYS A 365 16.43 12.69 8.43
N ARG A 366 15.89 11.52 8.11
CA ARG A 366 14.67 11.38 7.30
C ARG A 366 13.46 11.97 8.01
N GLU A 367 13.28 11.67 9.29
CA GLU A 367 12.22 12.25 10.13
C GLU A 367 12.32 13.77 10.17
N GLN A 368 13.54 14.31 10.40
CA GLN A 368 13.77 15.75 10.38
C GLN A 368 13.45 16.38 9.02
N ALA A 369 13.85 15.76 7.91
CA ALA A 369 13.56 16.28 6.58
C ALA A 369 12.05 16.34 6.30
N ILE A 370 11.28 15.33 6.74
CA ILE A 370 9.82 15.32 6.62
C ILE A 370 9.21 16.42 7.49
N GLU A 371 9.70 16.60 8.71
CA GLU A 371 9.19 17.62 9.63
C GLU A 371 9.50 19.04 9.15
N ASP A 372 10.69 19.27 8.60
CA ASP A 372 11.05 20.55 8.01
C ASP A 372 10.15 20.92 6.82
N MET A 373 9.77 19.93 6.01
CA MET A 373 8.78 20.13 4.94
C MET A 373 7.38 20.42 5.48
N ARG A 374 6.93 19.74 6.53
CA ARG A 374 5.62 20.00 7.17
C ARG A 374 5.53 21.41 7.75
N ALA A 375 6.58 21.81 8.45
CA ALA A 375 6.73 23.12 9.05
C ALA A 375 6.92 24.24 8.01
N GLY A 376 7.09 23.90 6.73
CA GLY A 376 7.31 24.87 5.65
C GLY A 376 8.73 25.47 5.63
N LYS A 377 9.69 24.89 6.37
CA LYS A 377 11.10 25.32 6.38
C LYS A 377 11.85 24.94 5.10
N LYS A 378 11.32 23.96 4.37
CA LYS A 378 11.87 23.41 3.13
C LYS A 378 10.76 23.36 2.09
N HIS A 379 11.12 23.70 0.86
CA HIS A 379 10.21 23.84 -0.27
C HIS A 379 10.36 22.71 -1.29
N TYR A 380 11.46 21.96 -1.24
CA TYR A 380 11.71 20.85 -2.16
C TYR A 380 12.03 19.57 -1.41
N LEU A 381 11.28 18.52 -1.72
CA LEU A 381 11.54 17.17 -1.25
C LEU A 381 11.87 16.27 -2.43
N PHE A 382 13.11 15.80 -2.48
CA PHE A 382 13.58 14.80 -3.44
C PHE A 382 13.45 13.41 -2.82
N ALA A 383 12.73 12.51 -3.47
CA ALA A 383 12.51 11.14 -2.97
C ALA A 383 12.39 10.15 -4.12
N THR A 384 12.69 8.87 -3.84
CA THR A 384 12.38 7.82 -4.80
C THR A 384 10.89 7.47 -4.76
N TYR A 385 10.34 6.92 -5.86
CA TYR A 385 8.96 6.43 -5.89
C TYR A 385 8.66 5.44 -4.75
N ALA A 386 9.61 4.56 -4.44
CA ALA A 386 9.46 3.57 -3.38
C ALA A 386 9.28 4.22 -2.00
N LEU A 387 9.99 5.33 -1.74
CA LEU A 387 9.92 6.04 -0.46
C LEU A 387 8.68 6.93 -0.36
N ALA A 388 8.28 7.58 -1.46
CA ALA A 388 7.02 8.34 -1.51
C ALA A 388 5.79 7.43 -1.32
N LYS A 389 5.93 6.14 -1.65
CA LYS A 389 4.95 5.08 -1.35
C LYS A 389 4.73 4.88 0.15
N GLU A 390 5.73 5.15 0.98
CA GLU A 390 5.74 4.87 2.41
C GLU A 390 5.44 6.12 3.23
N GLY A 391 4.16 6.33 3.57
CA GLY A 391 3.79 7.20 4.69
C GLY A 391 4.21 8.67 4.63
N LEU A 392 4.54 9.22 3.45
CA LEU A 392 4.88 10.65 3.35
C LEU A 392 3.62 11.51 3.59
N ASP A 393 3.44 11.98 4.82
CA ASP A 393 2.31 12.81 5.22
C ASP A 393 2.75 14.28 5.33
N ILE A 394 2.67 15.01 4.22
CA ILE A 394 3.02 16.43 4.13
C ILE A 394 1.89 17.14 3.35
N PRO A 395 0.79 17.53 4.01
CA PRO A 395 -0.42 18.03 3.33
C PRO A 395 -0.20 19.28 2.47
N ARG A 396 0.81 20.09 2.83
CA ARG A 396 1.15 21.35 2.16
C ARG A 396 1.69 21.17 0.73
N LEU A 397 2.18 19.99 0.35
CA LEU A 397 2.71 19.73 -1.00
C LEU A 397 1.67 19.98 -2.08
N ASP A 398 1.97 20.85 -3.05
CA ASP A 398 1.08 21.23 -4.15
C ASP A 398 1.72 21.06 -5.54
N ARG A 399 2.99 20.67 -5.62
CA ARG A 399 3.67 20.34 -6.88
C ARG A 399 4.23 18.93 -6.85
N LEU A 400 3.92 18.12 -7.86
CA LEU A 400 4.46 16.78 -8.03
C LEU A 400 5.24 16.71 -9.34
N TYR A 401 6.45 16.17 -9.32
CA TYR A 401 7.28 15.98 -10.51
C TYR A 401 7.60 14.50 -10.71
N LEU A 402 7.09 13.92 -11.80
CA LEU A 402 7.36 12.54 -12.19
C LEU A 402 8.55 12.51 -13.15
N THR A 403 9.77 12.59 -12.60
CA THR A 403 10.98 12.85 -13.40
C THR A 403 11.54 11.62 -14.11
N THR A 404 11.04 10.42 -13.82
CA THR A 404 11.27 9.21 -14.65
C THR A 404 9.94 8.54 -15.01
N PRO A 405 9.85 7.85 -16.17
CA PRO A 405 8.64 7.17 -16.59
C PRO A 405 8.15 6.13 -15.57
N GLN A 406 6.89 6.25 -15.16
CA GLN A 406 6.19 5.26 -14.33
C GLN A 406 4.91 4.79 -15.03
N LYS A 407 4.46 3.56 -14.76
CA LYS A 407 3.23 2.99 -15.33
C LYS A 407 2.37 2.21 -14.35
N ASP A 408 2.88 1.96 -13.14
CA ASP A 408 2.13 1.28 -12.10
C ASP A 408 1.02 2.18 -11.55
N TYR A 409 -0.23 1.69 -11.62
CA TYR A 409 -1.41 2.44 -11.18
C TYR A 409 -1.31 2.85 -9.70
N ALA A 410 -0.86 1.94 -8.82
CA ALA A 410 -0.79 2.22 -7.39
C ALA A 410 0.27 3.29 -7.09
N ILE A 411 1.42 3.26 -7.77
CA ILE A 411 2.45 4.31 -7.62
C ILE A 411 1.91 5.66 -8.09
N ILE A 412 1.21 5.71 -9.23
CA ILE A 412 0.63 6.96 -9.75
C ILE A 412 -0.45 7.51 -8.80
N THR A 413 -1.43 6.71 -8.42
CA THR A 413 -2.51 7.12 -7.51
C THR A 413 -1.96 7.60 -6.17
N GLN A 414 -0.97 6.90 -5.62
CA GLN A 414 -0.36 7.30 -4.35
C GLN A 414 0.43 8.60 -4.49
N SER A 415 1.17 8.79 -5.58
CA SER A 415 1.94 10.01 -5.83
C SER A 415 1.03 11.23 -5.96
N VAL A 416 -0.01 11.13 -6.79
CA VAL A 416 -1.05 12.16 -6.95
C VAL A 416 -1.74 12.45 -5.62
N GLY A 417 -2.12 11.40 -4.88
CA GLY A 417 -2.75 11.51 -3.57
C GLY A 417 -1.88 12.19 -2.49
N ARG A 418 -0.57 12.36 -2.72
CA ARG A 418 0.30 13.16 -1.82
C ARG A 418 0.05 14.66 -1.94
N ILE A 419 -0.26 15.13 -3.15
CA ILE A 419 -0.51 16.56 -3.40
C ILE A 419 -2.00 16.90 -3.42
N ALA A 420 -2.89 15.90 -3.48
CA ALA A 420 -4.33 16.14 -3.57
C ALA A 420 -4.99 16.57 -2.24
N ARG A 421 -4.31 16.55 -1.10
CA ARG A 421 -4.94 16.86 0.20
C ARG A 421 -5.19 18.36 0.36
N THR A 422 -6.30 18.73 0.98
CA THR A 422 -6.55 20.11 1.40
C THR A 422 -5.57 20.55 2.50
N PHE A 423 -5.18 21.82 2.47
CA PHE A 423 -4.35 22.46 3.49
C PHE A 423 -4.56 23.99 3.40
N GLU A 424 -4.55 24.69 4.54
CA GLU A 424 -4.78 26.14 4.58
C GLU A 424 -3.69 26.90 3.82
N GLY A 425 -4.11 27.81 2.92
CA GLY A 425 -3.19 28.60 2.09
C GLY A 425 -2.51 27.83 0.96
N LYS A 426 -2.92 26.59 0.69
CA LYS A 426 -2.33 25.75 -0.37
C LYS A 426 -2.84 26.14 -1.76
N GLY A 427 -1.94 26.23 -2.73
CA GLY A 427 -2.27 26.48 -4.12
C GLY A 427 -2.95 25.28 -4.81
N GLU A 428 -3.46 25.51 -6.03
CA GLU A 428 -4.00 24.43 -6.87
C GLU A 428 -2.91 23.36 -7.10
N PRO A 429 -3.17 22.07 -6.82
CA PRO A 429 -2.15 21.04 -6.96
C PRO A 429 -1.91 20.67 -8.42
N ILE A 430 -0.64 20.67 -8.83
CA ILE A 430 -0.21 20.38 -10.21
C ILE A 430 0.81 19.23 -10.23
N ALA A 431 0.55 18.23 -11.07
CA ALA A 431 1.48 17.14 -11.36
C ALA A 431 2.13 17.32 -12.74
N TYR A 432 3.45 17.52 -12.76
CA TYR A 432 4.28 17.60 -13.95
C TYR A 432 4.67 16.18 -14.39
N ASP A 433 4.16 15.76 -15.54
CA ASP A 433 4.45 14.45 -16.15
C ASP A 433 5.37 14.63 -17.36
N TYR A 434 6.64 14.28 -17.21
CA TYR A 434 7.62 14.40 -18.30
C TYR A 434 7.41 13.27 -19.32
N VAL A 435 7.02 13.65 -20.54
CA VAL A 435 6.67 12.74 -21.62
C VAL A 435 7.75 12.74 -22.68
N ASP A 436 8.52 11.66 -22.73
CA ASP A 436 9.54 11.43 -23.76
C ASP A 436 8.88 11.01 -25.08
N ASN A 437 8.32 12.01 -25.77
CA ASN A 437 7.38 11.86 -26.89
C ASN A 437 8.02 11.34 -28.19
N GLY A 438 9.35 11.36 -28.31
CA GLY A 438 10.07 10.72 -29.42
C GLY A 438 10.24 9.20 -29.27
N ILE A 439 9.82 8.61 -28.14
CA ILE A 439 9.90 7.17 -27.88
C ILE A 439 8.49 6.59 -27.78
N GLN A 440 8.05 5.88 -28.83
CA GLN A 440 6.67 5.35 -28.93
C GLN A 440 6.25 4.45 -27.75
N TYR A 441 7.19 3.70 -27.19
CA TYR A 441 6.95 2.91 -25.97
C TYR A 441 6.54 3.79 -24.78
N LEU A 442 7.20 4.95 -24.60
CA LEU A 442 6.91 5.90 -23.51
C LEU A 442 5.65 6.72 -23.77
N VAL A 443 5.31 7.00 -25.03
CA VAL A 443 4.00 7.56 -25.40
C VAL A 443 2.86 6.61 -25.01
N ARG A 444 3.00 5.30 -25.29
CA ARG A 444 2.03 4.28 -24.84
C ARG A 444 1.97 4.21 -23.31
N SER A 445 3.12 4.35 -22.64
CA SER A 445 3.18 4.40 -21.17
C SER A 445 2.44 5.62 -20.60
N TYR A 446 2.62 6.79 -21.21
CA TYR A 446 1.90 8.01 -20.85
C TYR A 446 0.39 7.85 -21.02
N LYS A 447 -0.08 7.27 -22.14
CA LYS A 447 -1.52 6.97 -22.34
C LYS A 447 -2.10 6.10 -21.21
N LYS A 448 -1.33 5.12 -20.71
CA LYS A 448 -1.74 4.31 -19.55
C LYS A 448 -1.77 5.13 -18.24
N ARG A 449 -0.82 6.05 -18.05
CA ARG A 449 -0.86 7.02 -16.94
C ARG A 449 -2.08 7.93 -17.03
N CYS A 450 -2.46 8.43 -18.20
CA CYS A 450 -3.69 9.22 -18.39
C CYS A 450 -4.93 8.48 -17.93
N THR A 451 -5.06 7.18 -18.23
CA THR A 451 -6.15 6.35 -17.69
C THR A 451 -6.11 6.28 -16.16
N SER A 452 -4.92 6.24 -15.57
CA SER A 452 -4.74 6.26 -14.11
C SER A 452 -5.12 7.61 -13.50
N TYR A 453 -4.71 8.72 -14.11
CA TYR A 453 -5.08 10.07 -13.69
C TYR A 453 -6.58 10.31 -13.73
N ARG A 454 -7.25 9.89 -14.81
CA ARG A 454 -8.72 9.99 -14.92
C ARG A 454 -9.44 9.21 -13.82
N LYS A 455 -8.96 8.01 -13.49
CA LYS A 455 -9.47 7.22 -12.37
C LYS A 455 -9.22 7.87 -11.00
N CYS A 456 -8.24 8.76 -10.89
CA CYS A 456 -7.98 9.55 -9.68
C CYS A 456 -8.75 10.89 -9.68
N GLY A 457 -9.65 11.13 -10.64
CA GLY A 457 -10.38 12.39 -10.77
C GLY A 457 -9.52 13.58 -11.22
N CYS A 458 -8.31 13.35 -11.74
CA CYS A 458 -7.43 14.43 -12.17
C CYS A 458 -7.90 15.09 -13.47
N LYS A 459 -7.66 16.39 -13.60
CA LYS A 459 -7.83 17.15 -14.85
C LYS A 459 -6.51 17.13 -15.62
N ILE A 460 -6.51 16.60 -16.84
CA ILE A 460 -5.31 16.64 -17.70
C ILE A 460 -5.36 17.96 -18.48
N LEU A 461 -4.29 18.76 -18.37
CA LEU A 461 -4.13 20.01 -19.10
C LEU A 461 -3.65 19.70 -20.53
N GLU A 462 -4.16 20.46 -21.50
CA GLU A 462 -3.83 20.32 -22.92
C GLU A 462 -2.51 21.01 -23.31
#